data_AF-A0A170ZVG2-F1
#
_entry.id   AF-A0A170ZVG2-F1
#
_cell.length_a   1.000
_cell.length_b   1.000
_cell.length_c   1.000
_cell.angle_alpha   90.00
_cell.angle_beta   90.00
_cell.angle_gamma   90.00
#
_symmetry.space_group_name_H-M   'P 1'
#
loop_
_entity.id
_entity.type
_entity.pdbx_description
1 polymer ?
#
loop_
_entity_poly.entity_id
_entity_poly.type
_entity_poly.pdbx_seq_one_letter_code
_entity_poly.pdbx_strand_id
1 'polypeptide(L)'
;NIQVDQLDYDLVDWLNELREGIIEAYSGIIQGLKGDDPNSPSQDIVLLEPHLQFIIQFITIISADSSKNDNIIAVSAGLIGDLCSTFGSKVIAMLDTEPIKALLAQGRRSGVTKTKNLSMWATKELKKHKTDNSS
;
A
#
# COMPACT_ATOMS: atom_id res chain seq x y z
N ASN A 1 8.61 -16.63 -34.86
CA ASN A 1 7.29 -16.35 -34.29
C ASN A 1 7.47 -15.79 -32.87
N ILE A 2 7.91 -14.52 -32.74
CA ILE A 2 8.37 -13.88 -31.47
C ILE A 2 7.54 -12.62 -31.15
N GLN A 3 6.36 -12.46 -31.76
CA GLN A 3 5.55 -11.23 -31.60
C GLN A 3 4.47 -11.33 -30.51
N VAL A 4 4.19 -12.52 -30.01
CA VAL A 4 3.06 -12.77 -29.09
C VAL A 4 3.41 -12.50 -27.62
N ASP A 5 4.70 -12.30 -27.27
CA ASP A 5 5.13 -12.16 -25.86
C ASP A 5 5.46 -10.70 -25.47
N GLN A 6 6.08 -9.90 -26.34
CA GLN A 6 6.52 -8.53 -26.00
C GLN A 6 5.38 -7.57 -25.66
N LEU A 7 4.26 -7.67 -26.39
CA LEU A 7 3.10 -6.79 -26.15
C LEU A 7 2.46 -7.03 -24.78
N ASP A 8 2.50 -8.26 -24.29
CA ASP A 8 1.97 -8.61 -22.98
C ASP A 8 2.88 -8.09 -21.86
N TYR A 9 4.20 -8.16 -22.03
CA TYR A 9 5.16 -7.55 -21.10
C TYR A 9 5.02 -6.02 -21.05
N ASP A 10 4.96 -5.35 -22.21
CA ASP A 10 4.80 -3.90 -22.28
C ASP A 10 3.47 -3.44 -21.66
N LEU A 11 2.39 -4.20 -21.85
CA LEU A 11 1.09 -3.92 -21.25
C LEU A 11 1.12 -4.09 -19.72
N VAL A 12 1.80 -5.11 -19.22
CA VAL A 12 1.97 -5.35 -17.78
C VAL A 12 2.76 -4.22 -17.13
N ASP A 13 3.85 -3.78 -17.76
CA ASP A 13 4.67 -2.69 -17.23
C ASP A 13 3.88 -1.37 -17.23
N TRP A 14 3.19 -1.05 -18.32
CA TRP A 14 2.29 0.11 -18.38
C TRP A 14 1.21 0.05 -17.29
N LEU A 15 0.59 -1.12 -17.07
CA LEU A 15 -0.43 -1.29 -16.05
C LEU A 15 0.14 -1.06 -14.64
N ASN A 16 1.36 -1.53 -14.38
CA ASN A 16 2.05 -1.30 -13.11
C ASN A 16 2.41 0.18 -12.90
N GLU A 17 2.87 0.89 -13.95
CA GLU A 17 3.11 2.34 -13.89
C GLU A 17 1.82 3.12 -13.60
N LEU A 18 0.71 2.76 -14.25
CA LEU A 18 -0.59 3.39 -13.99
C LEU A 18 -1.03 3.17 -12.54
N ARG A 19 -0.91 1.93 -12.04
CA ARG A 19 -1.26 1.58 -10.65
C ARG A 19 -0.38 2.32 -9.65
N GLU A 20 0.90 2.48 -9.95
CA GLU A 20 1.83 3.26 -9.15
C GLU A 20 1.39 4.72 -9.04
N GLY A 21 1.10 5.38 -10.17
CA GLY A 21 0.63 6.77 -10.14
C GLY A 21 -0.64 6.97 -9.31
N ILE A 22 -1.57 5.99 -9.33
CA ILE A 22 -2.78 6.02 -8.50
C ILE A 22 -2.44 5.87 -7.00
N ILE A 23 -1.55 4.94 -6.66
CA ILE A 23 -1.11 4.72 -5.27
C ILE A 23 -0.41 5.96 -4.73
N GLU A 24 0.52 6.54 -5.49
CA GLU A 24 1.25 7.74 -5.08
C GLU A 24 0.32 8.93 -4.91
N ALA A 25 -0.69 9.08 -5.77
CA ALA A 25 -1.73 10.10 -5.59
C ALA A 25 -2.49 9.92 -4.27
N TYR A 26 -2.88 8.69 -3.91
CA TYR A 26 -3.52 8.43 -2.62
C TYR A 26 -2.61 8.71 -1.43
N SER A 27 -1.34 8.28 -1.49
CA SER A 27 -0.35 8.62 -0.45
C SER A 27 -0.19 10.13 -0.31
N GLY A 28 -0.09 10.86 -1.41
CA GLY A 28 0.00 12.33 -1.41
C GLY A 28 -1.23 13.01 -0.79
N ILE A 29 -2.44 12.54 -1.11
CA ILE A 29 -3.68 13.06 -0.51
C ILE A 29 -3.71 12.77 1.00
N ILE A 30 -3.39 11.55 1.41
CA ILE A 30 -3.38 11.15 2.84
C ILE A 30 -2.38 12.00 3.62
N GLN A 31 -1.14 12.11 3.13
CA GLN A 31 -0.09 12.89 3.79
C GLN A 31 -0.44 14.38 3.81
N GLY A 32 -0.94 14.94 2.70
CA GLY A 32 -1.35 16.34 2.61
C GLY A 32 -2.52 16.69 3.55
N LEU A 33 -3.54 15.83 3.65
CA LEU A 33 -4.67 16.03 4.54
C LEU A 33 -4.36 15.72 6.01
N LYS A 34 -3.38 14.88 6.31
CA LYS A 34 -2.93 14.60 7.68
C LYS A 34 -2.19 15.79 8.27
N GLY A 35 -1.42 16.51 7.45
CA GLY A 35 -0.55 17.61 7.87
C GLY A 35 0.77 17.14 8.51
N ASP A 36 1.64 18.09 8.81
CA ASP A 36 3.03 17.83 9.21
C ASP A 36 3.23 17.55 10.71
N ASP A 37 2.25 17.86 11.57
CA ASP A 37 2.35 17.62 13.02
C ASP A 37 1.84 16.21 13.38
N PRO A 38 2.72 15.28 13.78
CA PRO A 38 2.34 13.92 14.15
C PRO A 38 1.45 13.85 15.41
N ASN A 39 1.47 14.89 16.25
CA ASN A 39 0.72 14.94 17.50
C ASN A 39 -0.65 15.62 17.35
N SER A 40 -0.86 16.31 16.23
CA SER A 40 -2.10 17.05 15.96
C SER A 40 -2.49 16.90 14.48
N PRO A 41 -2.88 15.69 14.04
CA PRO A 41 -3.34 15.48 12.67
C PRO A 41 -4.53 16.38 12.35
N SER A 42 -4.54 16.93 11.14
CA SER A 42 -5.64 17.80 10.68
C SER A 42 -6.96 17.04 10.68
N GLN A 43 -8.03 17.76 11.03
CA GLN A 43 -9.38 17.22 11.05
C GLN A 43 -9.85 16.81 9.65
N ASP A 44 -9.27 17.37 8.57
CA ASP A 44 -9.66 17.07 7.19
C ASP A 44 -9.39 15.63 6.78
N ILE A 45 -8.54 14.91 7.54
CA ILE A 45 -8.26 13.49 7.26
C ILE A 45 -9.51 12.60 7.35
N VAL A 46 -10.51 13.02 8.12
CA VAL A 46 -11.79 12.30 8.24
C VAL A 46 -12.58 12.29 6.94
N LEU A 47 -12.32 13.23 6.02
CA LEU A 47 -12.95 13.28 4.70
C LEU A 47 -12.58 12.06 3.85
N LEU A 48 -11.49 11.36 4.17
CA LEU A 48 -11.09 10.14 3.48
C LEU A 48 -11.78 8.87 4.01
N GLU A 49 -12.43 8.90 5.17
CA GLU A 49 -13.05 7.71 5.77
C GLU A 49 -14.02 6.97 4.83
N PRO A 50 -14.91 7.65 4.09
CA PRO A 50 -15.82 6.98 3.15
C PRO A 50 -15.11 6.27 1.98
N HIS A 51 -13.85 6.63 1.71
CA HIS A 51 -13.05 6.13 0.59
C HIS A 51 -12.08 5.02 0.97
N LEU A 52 -11.83 4.80 2.27
CA LEU A 52 -10.84 3.83 2.76
C LEU A 52 -11.07 2.42 2.22
N GLN A 53 -12.33 1.97 2.18
CA GLN A 53 -12.66 0.64 1.69
C GLN A 53 -12.22 0.46 0.23
N PHE A 54 -12.45 1.46 -0.63
CA PHE A 54 -12.08 1.39 -2.04
C PHE A 54 -10.56 1.41 -2.22
N ILE A 55 -9.86 2.28 -1.49
CA ILE A 55 -8.39 2.38 -1.52
C ILE A 55 -7.77 1.03 -1.11
N ILE A 56 -8.24 0.44 -0.01
CA ILE A 56 -7.71 -0.83 0.50
C ILE A 56 -8.05 -1.98 -0.45
N GLN A 57 -9.24 -1.98 -1.04
CA GLN A 57 -9.61 -2.98 -2.05
C GLN A 57 -8.69 -2.90 -3.28
N PHE A 58 -8.36 -1.70 -3.75
CA PHE A 58 -7.43 -1.50 -4.86
C PHE A 58 -6.04 -2.07 -4.56
N ILE A 59 -5.48 -1.77 -3.39
CA ILE A 59 -4.20 -2.34 -2.95
C ILE A 59 -4.29 -3.86 -2.82
N THR A 60 -5.43 -4.40 -2.37
CA THR A 60 -5.64 -5.85 -2.24
C THR A 60 -5.62 -6.55 -3.60
N ILE A 61 -6.24 -5.95 -4.62
CA ILE A 61 -6.22 -6.45 -6.00
C ILE A 61 -4.79 -6.50 -6.52
N ILE A 62 -4.03 -5.41 -6.36
CA ILE A 62 -2.61 -5.35 -6.74
C ILE A 62 -1.83 -6.42 -5.97
N SER A 63 -2.08 -6.56 -4.67
CA SER A 63 -1.42 -7.53 -3.80
C SER A 63 -1.66 -8.99 -4.22
N ALA A 64 -2.80 -9.29 -4.84
CA ALA A 64 -3.10 -10.62 -5.39
C ALA A 64 -2.48 -10.87 -6.79
N ASP A 65 -2.07 -9.82 -7.50
CA ASP A 65 -1.62 -9.91 -8.90
C ASP A 65 -0.21 -10.52 -9.04
N SER A 66 -0.05 -11.62 -9.78
CA SER A 66 1.28 -12.23 -9.97
C SER A 66 2.26 -11.38 -10.80
N SER A 67 1.79 -10.39 -11.56
CA SER A 67 2.62 -9.55 -12.44
C SER A 67 3.26 -8.34 -11.76
N LYS A 68 3.26 -8.29 -10.42
CA LYS A 68 3.87 -7.21 -9.63
C LYS A 68 5.40 -7.18 -9.80
N ASN A 69 5.92 -5.99 -10.09
CA ASN A 69 7.35 -5.69 -9.98
C ASN A 69 7.72 -5.11 -8.60
N ASP A 70 9.01 -4.89 -8.37
CA ASP A 70 9.52 -4.37 -7.10
C ASP A 70 8.98 -2.96 -6.76
N ASN A 71 8.77 -2.13 -7.78
CA ASN A 71 8.35 -0.75 -7.58
C ASN A 71 6.90 -0.68 -7.10
N ILE A 72 5.99 -1.42 -7.74
CA ILE A 72 4.59 -1.48 -7.32
C ILE A 72 4.45 -2.06 -5.90
N ILE A 73 5.29 -3.03 -5.53
CA ILE A 73 5.36 -3.55 -4.15
C ILE A 73 5.79 -2.46 -3.18
N ALA A 74 6.81 -1.67 -3.53
CA ALA A 74 7.32 -0.61 -2.68
C ALA A 74 6.27 0.48 -2.40
N VAL A 75 5.62 1.01 -3.45
CA VAL A 75 4.59 2.04 -3.27
C VAL A 75 3.34 1.50 -2.59
N SER A 76 2.93 0.26 -2.87
CA SER A 76 1.82 -0.41 -2.17
C SER A 76 2.11 -0.55 -0.68
N ALA A 77 3.33 -0.99 -0.32
CA ALA A 77 3.76 -1.07 1.07
C ALA A 77 3.78 0.32 1.73
N GLY A 78 4.24 1.34 1.03
CA GLY A 78 4.18 2.74 1.48
C GLY A 78 2.77 3.15 1.87
N LEU A 79 1.82 3.01 0.94
CA LEU A 79 0.42 3.37 1.17
C LEU A 79 -0.24 2.56 2.30
N ILE A 80 0.08 1.27 2.44
CA ILE A 80 -0.39 0.45 3.57
C ILE A 80 0.09 1.04 4.90
N GLY A 81 1.36 1.44 4.98
CA GLY A 81 1.91 2.06 6.19
C GLY A 81 1.34 3.45 6.45
N ASP A 82 1.10 4.25 5.41
CA ASP A 82 0.43 5.55 5.53
C ASP A 82 -0.98 5.40 6.10
N LEU A 83 -1.75 4.44 5.58
CA LEU A 83 -3.08 4.10 6.07
C LEU A 83 -3.05 3.65 7.54
N CYS A 84 -2.15 2.74 7.89
CA CYS A 84 -2.00 2.28 9.27
C CYS A 84 -1.63 3.43 10.22
N SER A 85 -0.63 4.24 9.85
CA SER A 85 -0.12 5.33 10.70
C SER A 85 -1.09 6.51 10.85
N THR A 86 -2.12 6.56 10.00
CA THR A 86 -3.06 7.68 9.94
C THR A 86 -4.42 7.31 10.53
N PHE A 87 -4.94 6.12 10.18
CA PHE A 87 -6.26 5.67 10.61
C PHE A 87 -6.21 4.60 11.72
N GLY A 88 -5.03 4.09 12.06
CA GLY A 88 -4.82 3.17 13.17
C GLY A 88 -5.68 1.91 13.06
N SER A 89 -6.31 1.52 14.17
CA SER A 89 -7.13 0.31 14.28
C SER A 89 -8.30 0.26 13.28
N LYS A 90 -8.81 1.41 12.82
CA LYS A 90 -9.96 1.49 11.88
C LYS A 90 -9.73 0.73 10.58
N VAL A 91 -8.49 0.67 10.11
CA VAL A 91 -8.15 0.04 8.82
C VAL A 91 -7.60 -1.39 8.95
N ILE A 92 -7.28 -1.83 10.16
CA ILE A 92 -6.56 -3.10 10.37
C ILE A 92 -7.39 -4.30 9.94
N ALA A 93 -8.68 -4.34 10.24
CA ALA A 93 -9.55 -5.45 9.81
C ALA A 93 -9.60 -5.60 8.29
N MET A 94 -9.49 -4.50 7.54
CA MET A 94 -9.47 -4.51 6.07
C MET A 94 -8.08 -4.83 5.50
N LEU A 95 -7.01 -4.47 6.22
CA LEU A 95 -5.62 -4.68 5.79
C LEU A 95 -5.05 -6.05 6.20
N ASP A 96 -5.60 -6.71 7.22
CA ASP A 96 -5.11 -8.00 7.76
C ASP A 96 -5.47 -9.21 6.89
N THR A 97 -5.45 -9.05 5.56
CA THR A 97 -5.80 -10.08 4.57
C THR A 97 -4.57 -10.84 4.08
N GLU A 98 -4.77 -12.03 3.52
CA GLU A 98 -3.67 -12.84 2.97
C GLU A 98 -2.90 -12.10 1.86
N PRO A 99 -3.54 -11.52 0.82
CA PRO A 99 -2.80 -10.93 -0.29
C PRO A 99 -1.85 -9.82 0.17
N ILE A 100 -2.30 -8.97 1.10
CA ILE A 100 -1.49 -7.89 1.68
C ILE A 100 -0.31 -8.47 2.47
N LYS A 101 -0.54 -9.51 3.29
CA LYS A 101 0.53 -10.20 4.01
C LYS A 101 1.56 -10.81 3.06
N ALA A 102 1.11 -11.42 1.97
CA ALA A 102 1.96 -12.00 0.95
C ALA A 102 2.82 -10.92 0.26
N LEU A 103 2.22 -9.79 -0.14
CA LEU A 103 2.93 -8.65 -0.73
C LEU A 103 4.01 -8.12 0.22
N LEU A 104 3.68 -7.88 1.49
CA LEU A 104 4.66 -7.39 2.47
C LEU A 104 5.75 -8.44 2.76
N ALA A 105 5.42 -9.73 2.75
CA ALA A 105 6.42 -10.79 2.89
C ALA A 105 7.36 -10.87 1.68
N GLN A 106 6.84 -10.70 0.47
CA GLN A 106 7.62 -10.61 -0.77
C GLN A 106 8.57 -9.41 -0.72
N GLY A 107 8.05 -8.22 -0.42
CA GLY A 107 8.86 -6.99 -0.39
C GLY A 107 9.96 -7.01 0.68
N ARG A 108 9.72 -7.61 1.85
CA ARG A 108 10.78 -7.79 2.88
C ARG A 108 11.95 -8.67 2.41
N ARG A 109 11.72 -9.57 1.47
CA ARG A 109 12.74 -10.44 0.88
C ARG A 109 13.40 -9.84 -0.37
N SER A 110 12.90 -8.69 -0.86
CA SER A 110 13.43 -8.04 -2.06
C SER A 110 14.93 -7.70 -1.93
N GLY A 111 15.64 -7.74 -3.05
CA GLY A 111 17.00 -7.20 -3.17
C GLY A 111 17.04 -5.68 -3.20
N VAL A 112 15.93 -5.02 -3.52
CA VAL A 112 15.82 -3.55 -3.60
C VAL A 112 15.61 -2.96 -2.20
N THR A 113 16.55 -2.11 -1.78
CA THR A 113 16.56 -1.52 -0.43
C THR A 113 15.29 -0.73 -0.10
N LYS A 114 14.78 0.08 -1.04
CA LYS A 114 13.54 0.87 -0.86
C LYS A 114 12.35 -0.06 -0.57
N THR A 115 12.13 -1.06 -1.43
CA THR A 115 11.04 -2.04 -1.28
C THR A 115 11.12 -2.76 0.07
N LYS A 116 12.32 -3.25 0.42
CA LYS A 116 12.56 -3.93 1.69
C LYS A 116 12.22 -3.05 2.88
N ASN A 117 12.72 -1.81 2.90
CA ASN A 117 12.51 -0.88 4.00
C ASN A 117 11.03 -0.52 4.19
N LEU A 118 10.33 -0.16 3.10
CA LEU A 118 8.91 0.16 3.16
C LEU A 118 8.06 -1.03 3.60
N SER A 119 8.38 -2.22 3.10
CA SER A 119 7.66 -3.45 3.47
C SER A 119 7.88 -3.83 4.94
N MET A 120 9.10 -3.64 5.46
CA MET A 120 9.39 -3.83 6.89
C MET A 120 8.64 -2.82 7.76
N TRP A 121 8.64 -1.54 7.36
CA TRP A 121 7.94 -0.48 8.07
C TRP A 121 6.42 -0.70 8.10
N ALA A 122 5.80 -0.95 6.95
CA ALA A 122 4.36 -1.22 6.87
C ALA A 122 3.95 -2.46 7.68
N THR A 123 4.79 -3.51 7.68
CA THR A 123 4.57 -4.69 8.54
C THR A 123 4.59 -4.33 10.03
N LYS A 124 5.45 -3.39 10.44
CA LYS A 124 5.53 -2.91 11.83
C LYS A 124 4.28 -2.12 12.20
N GLU A 125 3.84 -1.19 11.37
CA GLU A 125 2.64 -0.38 11.62
C GLU A 125 1.38 -1.24 11.72
N LEU A 126 1.21 -2.23 10.83
CA LEU A 126 0.09 -3.17 10.88
C LEU A 126 0.07 -3.98 12.19
N LYS A 127 1.24 -4.45 12.66
CA LYS A 127 1.34 -5.18 13.94
C LYS A 127 1.06 -4.31 15.16
N LYS A 128 1.56 -3.07 15.15
CA LYS A 128 1.37 -2.09 16.23
C LYS A 128 -0.13 -1.91 16.51
N HIS A 129 -0.89 -1.60 15.48
CA HIS A 129 -2.32 -1.29 15.61
C HIS A 129 -3.24 -2.52 15.71
N LYS A 130 -2.76 -3.72 15.37
CA LYS A 130 -3.48 -4.98 15.64
C LYS A 130 -3.58 -5.28 17.14
N THR A 131 -2.55 -4.92 17.90
CA THR A 131 -2.52 -5.14 19.35
C THR A 131 -3.47 -4.18 20.07
N ASP A 132 -3.59 -2.95 19.57
CA ASP A 132 -4.52 -1.93 20.10
C ASP A 132 -5.99 -2.35 19.99
N ASN A 133 -6.37 -3.16 18.99
CA ASN A 133 -7.74 -3.66 18.81
C ASN A 133 -8.10 -4.89 19.69
N SER A 134 -7.11 -5.43 20.41
CA SER A 134 -7.27 -6.62 21.27
C SER A 134 -7.32 -6.27 22.78
N SER A 135 -7.39 -4.98 23.12
CA SER A 135 -7.45 -4.44 24.48
C SER A 135 -8.81 -3.83 24.79
#